data_AF-A0A0S4LAA3-F1
#
_entry.id   AF-A0A0S4LAA3-F1
#
_cell.length_a   1.000
_cell.length_b   1.000
_cell.length_c   1.000
_cell.angle_alpha   90.00
_cell.angle_beta   90.00
_cell.angle_gamma   90.00
#
_symmetry.space_group_name_H-M   'P 1'
#
loop_
_entity.id
_entity.type
_entity.pdbx_description
1 polymer ?
#
loop_
_entity_poly.entity_id
_entity_poly.type
_entity_poly.pdbx_seq_one_letter_code
_entity_poly.pdbx_strand_id
1 'polypeptide(L)'
;MPRKHNTINQPRLPSAPRSIQKGSSLADLLDREAIECLTHNIRLVYPNFDGEAFQRSALKGLKPLSIMQRGHHLAKALHEHLPARYDQAVRILLKSLTPPQTSTEDLGLAVFFYLPHVSFVATYGLDSAHNDGHDPFETSMMAQYELTKRFSAEFSIRPFLIRWPERTLAILMEWTEDPDPHVRRLCSEGTRPRLPWATRIPAFIKDPRPVLPILETLRDDPDLYVRRSVANHLGDIAKDHPSLAFKLCERWLEGAPKERKWLLRHAVRHPAKKGVTAALRIRKLAKCPPEHSQ
;
A
#
# COMPACT_ATOMS: atom_id res chain seq x y z
N MET A 1 -24.11 -24.74 27.18
CA MET A 1 -24.56 -23.66 26.27
C MET A 1 -23.35 -22.81 25.91
N PRO A 2 -22.98 -22.68 24.63
CA PRO A 2 -21.86 -21.85 24.24
C PRO A 2 -22.23 -20.38 24.42
N ARG A 3 -21.42 -19.62 25.17
CA ARG A 3 -21.55 -18.18 25.33
C ARG A 3 -21.43 -17.53 23.94
N LYS A 4 -22.55 -17.04 23.39
CA LYS A 4 -22.54 -16.11 22.26
C LYS A 4 -21.64 -14.95 22.64
N HIS A 5 -20.42 -14.90 22.09
CA HIS A 5 -19.57 -13.72 22.20
C HIS A 5 -20.33 -12.57 21.56
N ASN A 6 -20.50 -11.49 22.32
CA ASN A 6 -21.24 -10.32 21.88
C ASN A 6 -20.40 -9.61 20.80
N THR A 7 -20.63 -9.96 19.53
CA THR A 7 -19.93 -9.44 18.34
C THR A 7 -20.18 -7.94 18.09
N ILE A 8 -21.02 -7.30 18.91
CA ILE A 8 -21.45 -5.91 18.75
C ILE A 8 -20.33 -4.91 19.10
N ASN A 9 -19.36 -5.28 19.94
CA ASN A 9 -18.35 -4.34 20.48
C ASN A 9 -16.97 -4.38 19.80
N GLN A 10 -16.84 -5.00 18.63
CA GLN A 10 -15.56 -5.02 17.90
C GLN A 10 -15.68 -4.35 16.53
N PRO A 11 -14.60 -3.73 16.02
CA PRO A 11 -14.56 -3.25 14.65
C PRO A 11 -14.84 -4.38 13.65
N ARG A 12 -15.57 -4.07 12.59
CA ARG A 12 -15.95 -5.02 11.54
C ARG A 12 -15.54 -4.54 10.16
N LEU A 13 -15.34 -5.48 9.24
CA LEU A 13 -15.17 -5.23 7.81
C LEU A 13 -16.47 -5.57 7.07
N PRO A 14 -16.74 -4.92 5.93
CA PRO A 14 -17.82 -5.33 5.05
C PRO A 14 -17.54 -6.72 4.46
N SER A 15 -18.59 -7.45 4.12
CA SER A 15 -18.47 -8.66 3.33
C SER A 15 -17.87 -8.34 1.96
N ALA A 16 -16.86 -9.10 1.55
CA ALA A 16 -16.25 -8.95 0.24
C ALA A 16 -15.78 -10.32 -0.29
N PRO A 17 -15.86 -10.55 -1.62
CA PRO A 17 -15.35 -11.76 -2.22
C PRO A 17 -13.81 -11.80 -2.14
N ARG A 18 -13.25 -13.01 -2.25
CA ARG A 18 -11.78 -13.21 -2.30
C ARG A 18 -11.14 -12.62 -3.55
N SER A 19 -11.87 -12.55 -4.65
CA SER A 19 -11.40 -12.04 -5.95
C SER A 19 -12.55 -11.39 -6.72
N ILE A 20 -12.20 -10.63 -7.77
CA ILE A 20 -13.20 -9.97 -8.63
C ILE A 20 -14.00 -11.05 -9.34
N GLN A 21 -15.33 -11.02 -9.19
CA GLN A 21 -16.25 -11.95 -9.83
C GLN A 21 -16.86 -11.32 -11.09
N LYS A 22 -17.24 -12.16 -12.05
CA LYS A 22 -17.90 -11.71 -13.28
C LYS A 22 -19.21 -10.98 -12.94
N GLY A 23 -19.35 -9.73 -13.36
CA GLY A 23 -20.52 -8.89 -13.09
C GLY A 23 -20.48 -8.10 -11.78
N SER A 24 -19.43 -8.26 -10.95
CA SER A 24 -19.20 -7.43 -9.77
C SER A 24 -18.29 -6.25 -10.09
N SER A 25 -18.55 -5.08 -9.51
CA SER A 25 -17.69 -3.90 -9.63
C SER A 25 -16.83 -3.77 -8.38
N LEU A 26 -15.55 -3.40 -8.54
CA LEU A 26 -14.72 -3.02 -7.38
C LEU A 26 -15.33 -1.86 -6.60
N ALA A 27 -16.12 -1.00 -7.26
CA ALA A 27 -16.79 0.11 -6.60
C ALA A 27 -17.76 -0.35 -5.50
N ASP A 28 -18.36 -1.55 -5.66
CA ASP A 28 -19.34 -2.11 -4.72
C ASP A 28 -18.72 -2.40 -3.35
N LEU A 29 -17.39 -2.55 -3.28
CA LEU A 29 -16.64 -2.73 -2.02
C LEU A 29 -16.71 -1.51 -1.10
N LEU A 30 -17.01 -0.32 -1.64
CA LEU A 30 -17.17 0.92 -0.90
C LEU A 30 -18.58 1.49 -1.11
N ASP A 31 -19.59 0.67 -0.83
CA ASP A 31 -20.99 1.09 -0.86
C ASP A 31 -21.57 1.15 0.57
N ARG A 32 -22.90 1.10 0.68
CA ARG A 32 -23.68 1.18 1.93
C ARG A 32 -23.11 0.35 3.07
N GLU A 33 -22.81 -0.93 2.87
CA GLU A 33 -22.30 -1.79 3.94
C GLU A 33 -20.94 -1.31 4.48
N ALA A 34 -20.04 -0.86 3.59
CA ALA A 34 -18.76 -0.30 4.01
C ALA A 34 -18.95 1.02 4.78
N ILE A 35 -19.90 1.87 4.35
CA ILE A 35 -20.24 3.12 5.05
C ILE A 35 -20.84 2.83 6.44
N GLU A 36 -21.66 1.81 6.58
CA GLU A 36 -22.20 1.36 7.86
C GLU A 36 -21.11 0.76 8.76
N CYS A 37 -20.14 0.04 8.19
CA CYS A 37 -18.97 -0.46 8.93
C CYS A 37 -18.06 0.69 9.40
N LEU A 38 -17.78 1.69 8.55
CA LEU A 38 -17.06 2.90 8.95
C LEU A 38 -17.75 3.60 10.12
N THR A 39 -19.06 3.80 10.00
CA THR A 39 -19.86 4.45 11.04
C THR A 39 -19.80 3.68 12.36
N HIS A 40 -19.99 2.36 12.31
CA HIS A 40 -19.93 1.48 13.47
C HIS A 40 -18.55 1.55 14.14
N ASN A 41 -17.49 1.32 13.37
CA ASN A 41 -16.13 1.26 13.88
C ASN A 41 -15.69 2.59 14.52
N ILE A 42 -16.06 3.72 13.91
CA ILE A 42 -15.77 5.05 14.47
C ILE A 42 -16.55 5.29 15.76
N ARG A 43 -17.85 4.93 15.82
CA ARG A 43 -18.68 5.11 17.03
C ARG A 43 -18.18 4.30 18.23
N LEU A 44 -17.52 3.15 18.00
CA LEU A 44 -16.91 2.38 19.09
C LEU A 44 -15.83 3.17 19.86
N VAL A 45 -15.15 4.12 19.20
CA VAL A 45 -14.03 4.87 19.77
C VAL A 45 -14.28 6.38 19.89
N TYR A 46 -15.32 6.87 19.21
CA TYR A 46 -15.78 8.25 19.26
C TYR A 46 -17.32 8.26 19.33
N PRO A 47 -17.92 8.06 20.53
CA PRO A 47 -19.36 7.87 20.69
C PRO A 47 -20.23 9.04 20.22
N ASN A 48 -19.68 10.27 20.25
CA ASN A 48 -20.37 11.47 19.80
C ASN A 48 -20.35 11.66 18.27
N PHE A 49 -19.83 10.70 17.51
CA PHE A 49 -19.84 10.75 16.05
C PHE A 49 -21.26 10.73 15.51
N ASP A 50 -21.66 11.80 14.79
CA ASP A 50 -22.92 11.88 14.06
C ASP A 50 -22.87 10.99 12.80
N GLY A 51 -22.99 9.68 13.05
CA GLY A 51 -23.01 8.67 12.02
C GLY A 51 -24.13 8.86 11.00
N GLU A 52 -25.28 9.42 11.37
CA GLU A 52 -26.36 9.62 10.40
C GLU A 52 -26.02 10.73 9.41
N ALA A 53 -25.47 11.85 9.90
CA ALA A 53 -25.01 12.93 9.04
C ALA A 53 -23.85 12.47 8.14
N PHE A 54 -22.89 11.72 8.70
CA PHE A 54 -21.81 11.10 7.92
C PHE A 54 -22.36 10.20 6.80
N GLN A 55 -23.27 9.28 7.12
CA GLN A 55 -23.84 8.36 6.12
C GLN A 55 -24.58 9.11 5.01
N ARG A 56 -25.32 10.18 5.33
CA ARG A 56 -25.97 11.03 4.32
C ARG A 56 -24.95 11.70 3.39
N SER A 57 -23.88 12.31 3.93
CA SER A 57 -22.80 12.88 3.13
C SER A 57 -22.10 11.82 2.27
N ALA A 58 -21.77 10.67 2.86
CA ALA A 58 -21.06 9.57 2.22
C ALA A 58 -21.85 8.94 1.06
N LEU A 59 -23.17 8.79 1.18
CA LEU A 59 -24.02 8.21 0.14
C LEU A 59 -24.35 9.19 -1.00
N LYS A 60 -24.29 10.50 -0.73
CA LYS A 60 -24.64 11.53 -1.71
C LYS A 60 -23.69 11.50 -2.91
N GLY A 61 -24.22 11.18 -4.10
CA GLY A 61 -23.45 11.16 -5.34
C GLY A 61 -22.46 10.00 -5.49
N LEU A 62 -22.55 8.97 -4.64
CA LEU A 62 -21.60 7.85 -4.62
C LEU A 62 -21.72 6.90 -5.84
N LYS A 63 -22.95 6.64 -6.29
CA LYS A 63 -23.25 5.62 -7.32
C LYS A 63 -22.39 5.69 -8.59
N PRO A 64 -22.21 6.85 -9.25
CA PRO A 64 -21.43 6.93 -10.50
C PRO A 64 -19.91 6.84 -10.31
N LEU A 65 -19.41 6.79 -9.07
CA LEU A 65 -17.98 6.84 -8.78
C LEU A 65 -17.30 5.47 -8.88
N SER A 66 -16.13 5.43 -9.51
CA SER A 66 -15.20 4.29 -9.48
C SER A 66 -14.60 4.09 -8.08
N ILE A 67 -14.00 2.92 -7.82
CA ILE A 67 -13.42 2.59 -6.49
C ILE A 67 -12.46 3.65 -5.96
N MET A 68 -11.56 4.18 -6.81
CA MET A 68 -10.62 5.23 -6.39
C MET A 68 -11.34 6.56 -6.10
N GLN A 69 -12.34 6.91 -6.90
CA GLN A 69 -13.16 8.10 -6.65
C GLN A 69 -13.99 7.96 -5.36
N ARG A 70 -14.52 6.76 -5.07
CA ARG A 70 -15.21 6.47 -3.81
C ARG A 70 -14.28 6.61 -2.61
N GLY A 71 -13.02 6.16 -2.70
CA GLY A 71 -12.01 6.39 -1.67
C GLY A 71 -11.87 7.88 -1.30
N HIS A 72 -11.67 8.74 -2.30
CA HIS A 72 -11.55 10.19 -2.09
C HIS A 72 -12.85 10.83 -1.60
N HIS A 73 -13.99 10.41 -2.16
CA HIS A 73 -15.31 10.89 -1.74
C HIS A 73 -15.60 10.59 -0.27
N LEU A 74 -15.34 9.36 0.16
CA LEU A 74 -15.52 8.96 1.55
C LEU A 74 -14.49 9.61 2.48
N ALA A 75 -13.25 9.83 2.03
CA ALA A 75 -12.26 10.62 2.78
C ALA A 75 -12.75 12.05 3.03
N LYS A 76 -13.36 12.68 2.03
CA LYS A 76 -13.97 14.01 2.19
C LYS A 76 -15.12 13.98 3.20
N ALA A 77 -16.02 13.01 3.09
CA ALA A 77 -17.10 12.85 4.06
C ALA A 77 -16.56 12.61 5.48
N LEU A 78 -15.49 11.83 5.65
CA LEU A 78 -14.83 11.66 6.95
C LEU A 78 -14.31 13.00 7.48
N HIS A 79 -13.66 13.81 6.65
CA HIS A 79 -13.15 15.12 7.06
C HIS A 79 -14.25 16.11 7.46
N GLU A 80 -15.42 16.05 6.82
CA GLU A 80 -16.59 16.87 7.19
C GLU A 80 -17.17 16.52 8.56
N HIS A 81 -17.00 15.28 9.03
CA HIS A 81 -17.69 14.74 10.22
C HIS A 81 -16.77 14.31 11.37
N LEU A 82 -15.46 14.32 11.16
CA LEU A 82 -14.43 14.14 12.20
C LEU A 82 -13.96 15.50 12.74
N PRO A 83 -13.19 15.53 13.84
CA PRO A 83 -12.58 16.78 14.32
C PRO A 83 -11.79 17.49 13.22
N ALA A 84 -11.92 18.82 13.16
CA ALA A 84 -11.28 19.64 12.14
C ALA A 84 -9.74 19.53 12.16
N ARG A 85 -9.15 19.30 13.34
CA ARG A 85 -7.72 19.05 13.49
C ARG A 85 -7.36 17.65 12.98
N TYR A 86 -6.50 17.62 11.98
CA TYR A 86 -6.03 16.40 11.32
C TYR A 86 -5.48 15.37 12.30
N ASP A 87 -4.64 15.76 13.25
CA ASP A 87 -4.04 14.84 14.22
C ASP A 87 -5.09 14.11 15.08
N GLN A 88 -6.14 14.83 15.49
CA GLN A 88 -7.25 14.26 16.25
C GLN A 88 -8.10 13.32 15.39
N ALA A 89 -8.41 13.71 14.15
CA ALA A 89 -9.14 12.88 13.21
C ALA A 89 -8.39 11.55 12.93
N VAL A 90 -7.08 11.63 12.66
CA VAL A 90 -6.23 10.45 12.45
C VAL A 90 -6.24 9.54 13.67
N ARG A 91 -6.10 10.08 14.89
CA ARG A 91 -6.15 9.27 16.12
C ARG A 91 -7.46 8.49 16.26
N ILE A 92 -8.59 9.09 15.90
CA ILE A 92 -9.89 8.40 15.89
C ILE A 92 -9.89 7.29 14.83
N LEU A 93 -9.47 7.60 13.60
CA LEU A 93 -9.41 6.63 12.52
C LEU A 93 -8.53 5.43 12.88
N LEU A 94 -7.34 5.65 13.45
CA LEU A 94 -6.42 4.59 13.86
C LEU A 94 -6.97 3.73 14.99
N LYS A 95 -7.67 4.33 15.96
CA LYS A 95 -8.35 3.57 17.02
C LYS A 95 -9.51 2.73 16.50
N SER A 96 -10.12 3.11 15.37
CA SER A 96 -11.25 2.42 14.77
C SER A 96 -10.87 1.23 13.87
N LEU A 97 -9.57 0.99 13.66
CA LEU A 97 -9.10 -0.09 12.78
C LEU A 97 -9.34 -1.47 13.39
N THR A 98 -9.55 -2.46 12.53
CA THR A 98 -9.55 -3.90 12.92
C THR A 98 -8.14 -4.34 13.32
N PRO A 99 -7.92 -5.57 13.80
CA PRO A 99 -6.57 -6.10 13.95
C PRO A 99 -5.77 -6.07 12.61
N PRO A 100 -4.43 -5.99 12.66
CA PRO A 100 -3.56 -6.15 11.49
C PRO A 100 -3.76 -7.48 10.77
N GLN A 101 -3.39 -7.52 9.49
CA GLN A 101 -3.32 -8.77 8.74
C GLN A 101 -2.15 -9.61 9.26
N THR A 102 -2.36 -10.92 9.29
CA THR A 102 -1.36 -11.90 9.73
C THR A 102 -0.81 -12.73 8.57
N SER A 103 -1.34 -12.53 7.35
CA SER A 103 -0.96 -13.23 6.13
C SER A 103 -0.60 -12.24 5.05
N THR A 104 0.39 -12.56 4.22
CA THR A 104 0.74 -11.82 3.01
C THR A 104 0.11 -12.41 1.74
N GLU A 105 -0.63 -13.51 1.88
CA GLU A 105 -1.35 -14.21 0.82
C GLU A 105 -2.87 -14.13 1.03
N ASP A 106 -3.62 -14.18 -0.07
CA ASP A 106 -5.09 -14.26 -0.07
C ASP A 106 -5.81 -13.20 0.78
N LEU A 107 -5.27 -11.98 0.81
CA LEU A 107 -5.84 -10.83 1.53
C LEU A 107 -7.31 -10.52 1.18
N GLY A 108 -7.79 -11.03 0.06
CA GLY A 108 -9.14 -10.80 -0.44
C GLY A 108 -9.37 -9.34 -0.85
N LEU A 109 -10.63 -8.99 -1.13
CA LEU A 109 -11.00 -7.63 -1.50
C LEU A 109 -11.52 -6.78 -0.33
N ALA A 110 -11.78 -7.38 0.83
CA ALA A 110 -12.26 -6.68 2.02
C ALA A 110 -11.30 -5.57 2.48
N VAL A 111 -10.00 -5.72 2.22
CA VAL A 111 -8.96 -4.73 2.55
C VAL A 111 -9.18 -3.36 1.90
N PHE A 112 -9.91 -3.29 0.78
CA PHE A 112 -10.27 -2.01 0.14
C PHE A 112 -11.16 -1.13 1.04
N PHE A 113 -11.76 -1.69 2.09
CA PHE A 113 -12.42 -0.93 3.15
C PHE A 113 -11.56 0.20 3.72
N TYR A 114 -10.22 0.06 3.71
CA TYR A 114 -9.30 1.08 4.20
C TYR A 114 -8.88 2.11 3.13
N LEU A 115 -9.38 2.02 1.90
CA LEU A 115 -9.11 3.00 0.85
C LEU A 115 -9.50 4.44 1.26
N PRO A 116 -10.66 4.70 1.89
CA PRO A 116 -10.99 6.02 2.44
C PRO A 116 -9.98 6.54 3.46
N HIS A 117 -9.38 5.65 4.28
CA HIS A 117 -8.42 6.05 5.30
C HIS A 117 -7.11 6.50 4.66
N VAL A 118 -6.57 5.72 3.72
CA VAL A 118 -5.35 6.11 3.00
C VAL A 118 -5.58 7.35 2.14
N SER A 119 -6.76 7.50 1.52
CA SER A 119 -7.15 8.72 0.82
C SER A 119 -7.21 9.93 1.76
N PHE A 120 -7.75 9.78 2.98
CA PHE A 120 -7.78 10.83 3.99
C PHE A 120 -6.37 11.32 4.35
N VAL A 121 -5.45 10.39 4.62
CA VAL A 121 -4.05 10.72 4.93
C VAL A 121 -3.37 11.41 3.75
N ALA A 122 -3.58 10.92 2.53
CA ALA A 122 -3.00 11.50 1.32
C ALA A 122 -3.49 12.92 1.03
N THR A 123 -4.76 13.21 1.31
CA THR A 123 -5.39 14.50 1.02
C THR A 123 -5.10 15.54 2.09
N TYR A 124 -5.21 15.18 3.37
CA TYR A 124 -5.17 16.15 4.48
C TYR A 124 -3.85 16.15 5.26
N GLY A 125 -2.99 15.15 5.07
CA GLY A 125 -1.75 14.99 5.83
C GLY A 125 -0.53 15.73 5.28
N LEU A 126 -0.68 16.56 4.24
CA LEU A 126 0.44 17.31 3.64
C LEU A 126 0.46 18.79 4.05
N ASP A 127 -0.67 19.32 4.51
CA ASP A 127 -0.86 20.74 4.75
C ASP A 127 -1.11 21.00 6.24
N SER A 128 -0.23 21.81 6.83
CA SER A 128 -0.36 22.26 8.21
C SER A 128 -1.65 23.05 8.47
N ALA A 129 -2.29 23.63 7.43
CA ALA A 129 -3.58 24.29 7.56
C ALA A 129 -4.69 23.35 8.06
N HIS A 130 -4.60 22.05 7.78
CA HIS A 130 -5.52 21.05 8.34
C HIS A 130 -5.18 20.64 9.77
N ASN A 131 -4.08 21.14 10.33
CA ASN A 131 -3.51 20.70 11.60
C ASN A 131 -3.12 21.88 12.51
N ASP A 132 -3.95 22.93 12.54
CA ASP A 132 -3.73 24.16 13.31
C ASP A 132 -2.34 24.80 13.09
N GLY A 133 -1.81 24.74 11.87
CA GLY A 133 -0.49 25.27 11.53
C GLY A 133 0.70 24.40 11.93
N HIS A 134 0.47 23.22 12.54
CA HIS A 134 1.54 22.29 12.93
C HIS A 134 1.85 21.30 11.81
N ASP A 135 3.13 20.92 11.64
CA ASP A 135 3.54 19.91 10.66
C ASP A 135 2.83 18.55 10.93
N PRO A 136 1.96 18.06 10.02
CA PRO A 136 1.24 16.82 10.19
C PRO A 136 2.07 15.55 9.94
N PHE A 137 3.31 15.69 9.44
CA PHE A 137 4.08 14.58 8.87
C PHE A 137 4.23 13.36 9.77
N GLU A 138 4.62 13.52 11.03
CA GLU A 138 4.81 12.39 11.95
C GLU A 138 3.49 11.64 12.18
N THR A 139 2.39 12.38 12.33
CA THR A 139 1.05 11.78 12.47
C THR A 139 0.65 11.05 11.18
N SER A 140 0.99 11.61 10.02
CA SER A 140 0.78 10.94 8.75
C SER A 140 1.62 9.67 8.62
N MET A 141 2.92 9.68 8.95
CA MET A 141 3.77 8.49 8.86
C MET A 141 3.28 7.38 9.78
N MET A 142 2.90 7.70 11.02
CA MET A 142 2.24 6.75 11.93
C MET A 142 0.96 6.16 11.30
N ALA A 143 0.15 6.98 10.64
CA ALA A 143 -1.05 6.49 9.98
C ALA A 143 -0.73 5.56 8.80
N GLN A 144 0.26 5.90 7.97
CA GLN A 144 0.68 5.02 6.87
C GLN A 144 1.17 3.66 7.39
N TYR A 145 1.95 3.68 8.47
CA TYR A 145 2.47 2.47 9.13
C TYR A 145 1.33 1.56 9.60
N GLU A 146 0.32 2.10 10.27
CA GLU A 146 -0.81 1.30 10.74
C GLU A 146 -1.74 0.82 9.62
N LEU A 147 -1.97 1.66 8.61
CA LEU A 147 -2.87 1.35 7.49
C LEU A 147 -2.26 0.30 6.55
N THR A 148 -0.94 0.33 6.33
CA THR A 148 -0.29 -0.63 5.43
C THR A 148 -0.37 -2.07 5.96
N LYS A 149 -0.48 -2.26 7.28
CA LYS A 149 -0.66 -3.57 7.91
C LYS A 149 -2.07 -4.17 7.73
N ARG A 150 -3.00 -3.43 7.11
CA ARG A 150 -4.40 -3.87 6.90
C ARG A 150 -4.83 -3.81 5.44
N PHE A 151 -4.23 -2.89 4.70
CA PHE A 151 -4.44 -2.69 3.27
C PHE A 151 -3.08 -2.45 2.61
N SER A 152 -2.86 -1.25 2.10
CA SER A 152 -1.61 -0.78 1.56
C SER A 152 -1.62 0.73 1.58
N ALA A 153 -0.58 1.34 2.15
CA ALA A 153 -0.35 2.77 2.07
C ALA A 153 0.36 3.18 0.75
N GLU A 154 0.49 2.27 -0.22
CA GLU A 154 1.26 2.51 -1.45
C GLU A 154 0.74 3.70 -2.27
N PHE A 155 -0.55 4.02 -2.19
CA PHE A 155 -1.13 5.19 -2.85
C PHE A 155 -0.87 6.48 -2.07
N SER A 156 -1.04 6.41 -0.75
CA SER A 156 -1.07 7.57 0.14
C SER A 156 0.30 8.05 0.57
N ILE A 157 1.33 7.20 0.53
CA ILE A 157 2.71 7.61 0.84
C ILE A 157 3.32 8.47 -0.29
N ARG A 158 2.78 8.37 -1.51
CA ARG A 158 3.39 8.96 -2.71
C ARG A 158 3.35 10.48 -2.74
N PRO A 159 2.26 11.15 -2.33
CA PRO A 159 2.28 12.60 -2.17
C PRO A 159 3.40 13.10 -1.23
N PHE A 160 3.72 12.35 -0.17
CA PHE A 160 4.82 12.66 0.74
C PHE A 160 6.18 12.49 0.05
N LEU A 161 6.37 11.39 -0.69
CA LEU A 161 7.58 11.19 -1.52
C LEU A 161 7.77 12.27 -2.59
N ILE A 162 6.68 12.86 -3.10
CA ILE A 162 6.73 13.95 -4.07
C ILE A 162 7.04 15.28 -3.40
N ARG A 163 6.42 15.55 -2.25
CA ARG A 163 6.54 16.83 -1.54
C ARG A 163 7.84 16.94 -0.73
N TRP A 164 8.25 15.86 -0.08
CA TRP A 164 9.38 15.79 0.84
C TRP A 164 10.16 14.47 0.70
N PRO A 165 10.79 14.21 -0.45
CA PRO A 165 11.42 12.93 -0.75
C PRO A 165 12.45 12.50 0.28
N GLU A 166 13.32 13.39 0.75
CA GLU A 166 14.42 13.05 1.67
C GLU A 166 13.90 12.53 3.01
N ARG A 167 13.02 13.29 3.68
CA ARG A 167 12.45 12.89 4.99
C ARG A 167 11.58 11.64 4.88
N THR A 168 10.83 11.48 3.78
CA THR A 168 10.01 10.27 3.60
C THR A 168 10.86 9.05 3.29
N LEU A 169 11.92 9.18 2.48
CA LEU A 169 12.84 8.07 2.22
C LEU A 169 13.63 7.67 3.46
N ALA A 170 13.97 8.59 4.35
CA ALA A 170 14.61 8.26 5.64
C ALA A 170 13.75 7.29 6.47
N ILE A 171 12.46 7.62 6.66
CA ILE A 171 11.51 6.75 7.37
C ILE A 171 11.33 5.41 6.64
N LEU A 172 11.17 5.42 5.32
CA LEU A 172 11.03 4.18 4.56
C LEU A 172 12.30 3.32 4.59
N MET A 173 13.48 3.90 4.77
CA MET A 173 14.71 3.16 4.94
C MET A 173 14.71 2.43 6.29
N GLU A 174 14.32 3.09 7.38
CA GLU A 174 14.16 2.46 8.71
C GLU A 174 13.15 1.32 8.65
N TRP A 175 12.02 1.52 7.97
CA TRP A 175 10.97 0.52 7.80
C TRP A 175 11.37 -0.68 6.94
N THR A 176 12.52 -0.67 6.26
CA THR A 176 13.03 -1.87 5.58
C THR A 176 13.45 -2.97 6.55
N GLU A 177 13.69 -2.64 7.82
CA GLU A 177 14.07 -3.59 8.87
C GLU A 177 12.88 -4.01 9.76
N ASP A 178 11.67 -3.52 9.45
CA ASP A 178 10.48 -3.78 10.26
C ASP A 178 10.12 -5.29 10.30
N PRO A 179 9.70 -5.85 11.45
CA PRO A 179 9.31 -7.25 11.51
C PRO A 179 8.10 -7.60 10.62
N ASP A 180 7.22 -6.64 10.34
CA ASP A 180 6.02 -6.84 9.54
C ASP A 180 6.31 -6.76 8.02
N PRO A 181 6.08 -7.85 7.26
CA PRO A 181 6.31 -7.84 5.81
C PRO A 181 5.42 -6.85 5.04
N HIS A 182 4.27 -6.43 5.57
CA HIS A 182 3.44 -5.39 4.96
C HIS A 182 4.11 -4.01 5.00
N VAL A 183 4.84 -3.73 6.08
CA VAL A 183 5.62 -2.50 6.24
C VAL A 183 6.84 -2.52 5.32
N ARG A 184 7.63 -3.61 5.35
CA ARG A 184 8.79 -3.76 4.44
C ARG A 184 8.37 -3.68 2.96
N ARG A 185 7.25 -4.32 2.60
CA ARG A 185 6.72 -4.25 1.23
C ARG A 185 6.32 -2.82 0.84
N LEU A 186 5.76 -2.02 1.75
CA LEU A 186 5.43 -0.61 1.46
C LEU A 186 6.67 0.18 1.04
N CYS A 187 7.83 -0.08 1.66
CA CYS A 187 9.07 0.64 1.35
C CYS A 187 9.48 0.46 -0.11
N SER A 188 9.41 -0.77 -0.63
CA SER A 188 9.63 -1.05 -2.05
C SER A 188 8.46 -0.58 -2.92
N GLU A 189 7.21 -0.87 -2.55
CA GLU A 189 6.07 -0.64 -3.43
C GLU A 189 5.70 0.84 -3.56
N GLY A 190 5.66 1.55 -2.44
CA GLY A 190 5.31 2.97 -2.38
C GLY A 190 6.29 3.85 -3.14
N THR A 191 7.55 3.43 -3.23
CA THR A 191 8.64 4.14 -3.94
C THR A 191 8.75 3.78 -5.43
N ARG A 192 7.89 2.88 -5.95
CA ARG A 192 7.93 2.50 -7.38
C ARG A 192 7.73 3.72 -8.30
N PRO A 193 8.59 3.93 -9.31
CA PRO A 193 8.45 5.04 -10.25
C PRO A 193 7.13 5.02 -11.02
N ARG A 194 6.66 3.81 -11.39
CA ARG A 194 5.51 3.58 -12.28
C ARG A 194 4.47 2.60 -11.69
N LEU A 195 4.14 2.78 -10.41
CA LEU A 195 3.10 1.99 -9.74
C LEU A 195 1.75 2.10 -10.51
N PRO A 196 1.12 0.98 -10.90
CA PRO A 196 -0.20 0.98 -11.52
C PRO A 196 -1.26 1.66 -10.65
N TRP A 197 -2.23 2.33 -11.28
CA TRP A 197 -3.36 3.04 -10.65
C TRP A 197 -2.97 4.23 -9.75
N ALA A 198 -1.70 4.38 -9.40
CA ALA A 198 -1.18 5.47 -8.59
C ALA A 198 -0.58 6.59 -9.45
N THR A 199 -0.49 7.79 -8.88
CA THR A 199 0.27 8.90 -9.43
C THR A 199 1.74 8.49 -9.58
N ARG A 200 2.34 8.65 -10.76
CA ARG A 200 3.78 8.40 -10.95
C ARG A 200 4.62 9.34 -10.10
N ILE A 201 5.86 8.98 -9.77
CA ILE A 201 6.81 9.87 -9.09
C ILE A 201 7.82 10.33 -10.13
N PRO A 202 7.67 11.52 -10.75
CA PRO A 202 8.53 11.97 -11.85
C PRO A 202 10.01 12.03 -11.46
N ALA A 203 10.31 12.40 -10.21
CA ALA A 203 11.68 12.43 -9.70
C ALA A 203 12.36 11.06 -9.78
N PHE A 204 11.67 9.97 -9.39
CA PHE A 204 12.21 8.60 -9.44
C PHE A 204 12.17 7.99 -10.84
N ILE A 205 11.30 8.47 -11.73
CA ILE A 205 11.37 8.14 -13.15
C ILE A 205 12.60 8.81 -13.78
N LYS A 206 12.89 10.06 -13.43
CA LYS A 206 14.07 10.79 -13.95
C LYS A 206 15.37 10.19 -13.41
N ASP A 207 15.42 9.94 -12.11
CA ASP A 207 16.57 9.36 -11.44
C ASP A 207 16.13 8.38 -10.34
N PRO A 208 16.27 7.06 -10.56
CA PRO A 208 15.89 6.05 -9.58
C PRO A 208 16.97 5.79 -8.52
N ARG A 209 18.13 6.45 -8.57
CA ARG A 209 19.22 6.21 -7.59
C ARG A 209 18.80 6.39 -6.12
N PRO A 210 17.96 7.38 -5.75
CA PRO A 210 17.54 7.57 -4.36
C PRO A 210 16.80 6.38 -3.74
N VAL A 211 16.15 5.53 -4.56
CA VAL A 211 15.38 4.37 -4.06
C VAL A 211 16.16 3.05 -4.12
N LEU A 212 17.36 3.05 -4.71
CA LEU A 212 18.18 1.84 -4.80
C LEU A 212 18.62 1.27 -3.44
N PRO A 213 18.94 2.08 -2.40
CA PRO A 213 19.28 1.53 -1.08
C PRO A 213 18.17 0.68 -0.45
N ILE A 214 16.90 1.10 -0.63
CA ILE A 214 15.74 0.31 -0.19
C ILE A 214 15.69 -1.04 -0.93
N LEU A 215 15.87 -1.01 -2.26
CA LEU A 215 15.85 -2.24 -3.05
C LEU A 215 17.03 -3.17 -2.74
N GLU A 216 18.21 -2.61 -2.49
CA GLU A 216 19.39 -3.36 -2.10
C GLU A 216 19.20 -4.04 -0.75
N THR A 217 18.53 -3.39 0.20
CA THR A 217 18.22 -3.96 1.52
C THR A 217 17.19 -5.09 1.43
N LEU A 218 16.13 -4.90 0.64
CA LEU A 218 15.02 -5.84 0.54
C LEU A 218 15.20 -6.97 -0.50
N ARG A 219 16.31 -7.00 -1.24
CA ARG A 219 16.53 -7.99 -2.33
C ARG A 219 16.56 -9.45 -1.84
N ASP A 220 16.95 -9.65 -0.58
CA ASP A 220 17.09 -10.95 0.07
C ASP A 220 16.03 -11.14 1.17
N ASP A 221 14.96 -10.33 1.18
CA ASP A 221 13.88 -10.42 2.18
C ASP A 221 13.33 -11.85 2.27
N PRO A 222 13.05 -12.39 3.47
CA PRO A 222 12.53 -13.76 3.61
C PRO A 222 11.12 -13.94 3.01
N ASP A 223 10.32 -12.87 2.92
CA ASP A 223 8.95 -12.94 2.41
C ASP A 223 8.88 -12.74 0.89
N LEU A 224 8.20 -13.68 0.20
CA LEU A 224 8.00 -13.61 -1.24
C LEU A 224 7.17 -12.38 -1.66
N TYR A 225 6.24 -11.93 -0.83
CA TYR A 225 5.42 -10.73 -1.03
C TYR A 225 6.29 -9.48 -1.19
N VAL A 226 7.30 -9.33 -0.32
CA VAL A 226 8.28 -8.23 -0.38
C VAL A 226 9.18 -8.38 -1.61
N ARG A 227 9.78 -9.55 -1.82
CA ARG A 227 10.65 -9.81 -3.00
C ARG A 227 9.92 -9.57 -4.32
N ARG A 228 8.62 -9.87 -4.40
CA ARG A 228 7.79 -9.61 -5.58
C ARG A 228 7.63 -8.11 -5.84
N SER A 229 7.48 -7.30 -4.81
CA SER A 229 7.48 -5.84 -4.92
C SER A 229 8.82 -5.35 -5.46
N VAL A 230 9.95 -5.79 -4.89
CA VAL A 230 11.31 -5.41 -5.35
C VAL A 230 11.51 -5.76 -6.82
N ALA A 231 11.10 -6.96 -7.24
CA ALA A 231 11.19 -7.37 -8.63
C ALA A 231 10.31 -6.50 -9.56
N ASN A 232 9.10 -6.15 -9.14
CA ASN A 232 8.24 -5.24 -9.92
C ASN A 232 8.82 -3.83 -9.98
N HIS A 233 9.43 -3.36 -8.90
CA HIS A 233 10.12 -2.07 -8.85
C HIS A 233 11.29 -2.03 -9.83
N LEU A 234 12.18 -3.04 -9.82
CA LEU A 234 13.23 -3.18 -10.83
C LEU A 234 12.68 -3.23 -12.26
N GLY A 235 11.56 -3.92 -12.46
CA GLY A 235 10.86 -3.96 -13.74
C GLY A 235 10.31 -2.60 -14.19
N ASP A 236 9.93 -1.73 -13.25
CA ASP A 236 9.54 -0.35 -13.55
C ASP A 236 10.75 0.52 -13.90
N ILE A 237 11.86 0.41 -13.16
CA ILE A 237 13.13 1.09 -13.46
C ILE A 237 13.62 0.71 -14.86
N ALA A 238 13.55 -0.57 -15.23
CA ALA A 238 14.02 -1.07 -16.52
C ALA A 238 13.26 -0.48 -17.74
N LYS A 239 12.10 0.16 -17.54
CA LYS A 239 11.34 0.82 -18.62
C LYS A 239 12.01 2.12 -19.10
N ASP A 240 12.67 2.84 -18.21
CA ASP A 240 13.33 4.13 -18.50
C ASP A 240 14.85 4.04 -18.39
N HIS A 241 15.35 3.19 -17.50
CA HIS A 241 16.77 3.01 -17.18
C HIS A 241 17.22 1.55 -17.32
N PRO A 242 17.08 0.92 -18.51
CA PRO A 242 17.36 -0.50 -18.70
C PRO A 242 18.80 -0.88 -18.37
N SER A 243 19.78 -0.03 -18.73
CA SER A 243 21.20 -0.28 -18.43
C SER A 243 21.45 -0.35 -16.92
N LEU A 244 20.90 0.59 -16.15
CA LEU A 244 21.02 0.60 -14.69
C LEU A 244 20.36 -0.63 -14.07
N ALA A 245 19.12 -0.93 -14.46
CA ALA A 245 18.39 -2.09 -13.93
C ALA A 245 19.09 -3.42 -14.22
N PHE A 246 19.61 -3.61 -15.44
CA PHE A 246 20.30 -4.84 -15.81
C PHE A 246 21.67 -4.97 -15.15
N LYS A 247 22.46 -3.90 -15.06
CA LYS A 247 23.72 -3.91 -14.30
C LYS A 247 23.50 -4.26 -12.84
N LEU A 248 22.44 -3.73 -12.23
CA LEU A 248 22.08 -4.06 -10.85
C LEU A 248 21.68 -5.54 -10.71
N CYS A 249 20.85 -6.05 -11.63
CA CYS A 249 20.49 -7.47 -11.67
C CYS A 249 21.71 -8.38 -11.84
N GLU A 250 22.68 -7.99 -12.68
CA GLU A 250 23.91 -8.73 -12.91
C GLU A 250 24.79 -8.77 -11.66
N ARG A 251 24.97 -7.63 -10.97
CA ARG A 251 25.66 -7.58 -9.67
C ARG A 251 24.98 -8.51 -8.66
N TRP A 252 23.66 -8.53 -8.63
CA TRP A 252 22.91 -9.35 -7.68
C TRP A 252 22.87 -10.85 -8.03
N LEU A 253 23.36 -11.29 -9.20
CA LEU A 253 23.47 -12.72 -9.52
C LEU A 253 24.57 -13.40 -8.71
N GLU A 254 25.64 -12.67 -8.40
CA GLU A 254 26.79 -13.20 -7.67
C GLU A 254 26.34 -13.68 -6.28
N GLY A 255 26.64 -14.93 -5.93
CA GLY A 255 26.25 -15.53 -4.64
C GLY A 255 24.74 -15.59 -4.38
N ALA A 256 23.89 -15.48 -5.41
CA ALA A 256 22.44 -15.36 -5.22
C ALA A 256 21.80 -16.66 -4.70
N PRO A 257 21.07 -16.62 -3.57
CA PRO A 257 20.25 -17.75 -3.13
C PRO A 257 19.05 -17.96 -4.07
N LYS A 258 18.31 -19.06 -3.89
CA LYS A 258 17.16 -19.45 -4.74
C LYS A 258 16.11 -18.34 -4.80
N GLU A 259 15.88 -17.67 -3.68
CA GLU A 259 14.92 -16.60 -3.45
C GLU A 259 15.27 -15.36 -4.27
N ARG A 260 16.53 -14.91 -4.23
CA ARG A 260 17.01 -13.78 -5.04
C ARG A 260 17.03 -14.12 -6.52
N LYS A 261 17.39 -15.35 -6.89
CA LYS A 261 17.29 -15.84 -8.28
C LYS A 261 15.85 -15.76 -8.82
N TRP A 262 14.85 -16.11 -8.01
CA TRP A 262 13.44 -15.94 -8.37
C TRP A 262 13.11 -14.46 -8.63
N LEU A 263 13.51 -13.56 -7.73
CA LEU A 263 13.30 -12.11 -7.83
C LEU A 263 13.88 -11.57 -9.15
N LEU A 264 15.15 -11.88 -9.44
CA LEU A 264 15.83 -11.43 -10.65
C LEU A 264 15.13 -11.92 -11.93
N ARG A 265 14.70 -13.18 -11.96
CA ARG A 265 13.93 -13.72 -13.09
C ARG A 265 12.61 -12.98 -13.27
N HIS A 266 11.91 -12.67 -12.18
CA HIS A 266 10.65 -11.94 -12.22
C HIS A 266 10.85 -10.50 -12.71
N ALA A 267 11.90 -9.81 -12.24
CA ALA A 267 12.21 -8.44 -12.60
C ALA A 267 12.37 -8.24 -14.11
N VAL A 268 13.11 -9.14 -14.77
CA VAL A 268 13.43 -9.02 -16.20
C VAL A 268 12.45 -9.79 -17.12
N ARG A 269 11.32 -10.29 -16.59
CA ARG A 269 10.39 -11.18 -17.33
C ARG A 269 9.84 -10.54 -18.61
N HIS A 270 9.50 -9.25 -18.59
CA HIS A 270 8.90 -8.57 -19.73
C HIS A 270 9.93 -8.26 -20.82
N PRO A 271 11.10 -7.66 -20.51
CA PRO A 271 12.19 -7.54 -21.49
C PRO A 271 12.62 -8.88 -22.10
N ALA A 272 12.69 -9.95 -21.31
CA ALA A 272 13.03 -11.27 -21.82
C ALA A 272 11.97 -11.84 -22.79
N LYS A 273 10.67 -11.65 -22.50
CA LYS A 273 9.59 -12.00 -23.45
C LYS A 273 9.70 -11.23 -24.77
N LYS A 274 10.32 -10.06 -24.77
CA LYS A 274 10.61 -9.24 -25.96
C LYS A 274 11.95 -9.58 -26.63
N GLY A 275 12.65 -10.62 -26.18
CA GLY A 275 13.93 -11.03 -26.77
C GLY A 275 15.15 -10.20 -26.39
N VAL A 276 15.07 -9.33 -25.36
CA VAL A 276 16.22 -8.51 -24.95
C VAL A 276 17.36 -9.39 -24.43
N THR A 277 18.51 -9.36 -25.12
CA THR A 277 19.67 -10.24 -24.88
C THR A 277 20.15 -10.25 -23.43
N ALA A 278 20.33 -9.06 -22.82
CA ALA A 278 20.75 -8.95 -21.43
C ALA A 278 19.75 -9.62 -20.46
N ALA A 279 18.46 -9.40 -20.67
CA ALA A 279 17.40 -10.00 -19.86
C ALA A 279 17.33 -11.53 -20.02
N LEU A 280 17.51 -12.05 -21.23
CA LEU A 280 17.59 -13.49 -21.48
C LEU A 280 18.79 -14.12 -20.77
N ARG A 281 19.97 -13.47 -20.85
CA ARG A 281 21.18 -13.90 -20.13
C ARG A 281 20.97 -13.93 -18.62
N ILE A 282 20.44 -12.85 -18.03
CA ILE A 282 20.12 -12.78 -16.60
C ILE A 282 19.18 -13.93 -16.20
N ARG A 283 18.11 -14.20 -16.97
CA ARG A 283 17.19 -15.30 -16.66
C ARG A 283 17.84 -16.68 -16.74
N LYS A 284 18.75 -16.88 -17.70
CA LYS A 284 19.50 -18.13 -17.86
C LYS A 284 20.41 -18.36 -16.66
N LEU A 285 21.18 -17.35 -16.26
CA LEU A 285 22.09 -17.41 -15.11
C LEU A 285 21.36 -17.55 -13.77
N ALA A 286 20.18 -16.92 -13.63
CA ALA A 286 19.33 -17.05 -12.45
C ALA A 286 18.49 -18.34 -12.43
N LYS A 287 18.67 -19.28 -13.37
CA LYS A 287 17.94 -20.56 -13.34
C LYS A 287 18.52 -21.41 -12.19
N CYS A 288 17.68 -21.81 -11.24
CA CYS A 288 18.09 -22.84 -10.28
C CYS A 288 18.21 -24.20 -10.97
N PRO A 289 19.23 -25.01 -10.65
CA PRO A 289 19.26 -26.42 -11.03
C PRO A 289 18.00 -27.13 -10.50
N PRO A 290 17.46 -28.14 -11.21
CA PRO A 290 16.41 -28.99 -10.66
C PRO A 290 16.88 -29.70 -9.39
N GLU A 291 15.99 -29.89 -8.41
CA GLU A 291 16.25 -30.49 -7.09
C GLU A 291 16.51 -32.02 -7.12
N HIS A 292 17.05 -32.56 -8.21
CA HIS A 292 17.35 -33.99 -8.33
C HIS A 292 18.82 -34.22 -8.67
N SER A 293 19.63 -34.43 -7.63
CA SER A 293 20.85 -35.26 -7.61
C SER A 293 21.42 -35.30 -6.18
N GLN A 294 20.68 -35.91 -5.25
CA GLN A 294 21.20 -36.72 -4.15
C GLN A 294 20.22 -37.88 -3.95
#